data_AF-A0AAW2HSI6-F1
#
_entry.id   AF-A0AAW2HSI6-F1
#
_cell.length_a   1.000
_cell.length_b   1.000
_cell.length_c   1.000
_cell.angle_alpha   90.00
_cell.angle_beta   90.00
_cell.angle_gamma   90.00
#
_symmetry.space_group_name_H-M   'P 1'
#
loop_
_entity.id
_entity.type
_entity.pdbx_description
1 polymer ?
#
loop_
_entity_poly.entity_id
_entity_poly.type
_entity_poly.pdbx_seq_one_letter_code
_entity_poly.pdbx_strand_id
1 'polypeptide(L)'
;MKEIASGRMVYRGGWLDSIRAHTVIIELFIRSQIGKFTKVKLRRLRLIDVRLIAILALLASGTARGEGELRLGGAINLFSRYGYLSISMKVVPRNDTDSKWLYREPTIDVFKDLSAYTLAPEDKNRIKVFEGDFHMEFCDNLRQLLQAYFRDFSFEKLDRPWRAFSGSWSRTGMAKHLGVDSNFINGHHCYVLVRVSRHRETSRMRPVDTDDVDLEDEVARGTMDVIPGNESSVSQFVKNFGSHYVVSYTTGNSLYQVFVFSPQIYSRIKERLKTKGVSALSTVELSSYFSPWYAEHIGQIQSASGNLTTQAWAAENLRVHFYFFTYPSLLKLHAEKDLLRTLNNLLGNEAMLALDLRTLAPAFKDPERRGWFLEVIDNYLKLWETNM
;
A
#
# COMPACT_ATOMS: atom_id res chain seq x y z
N MET A 1 11.00 -58.15 3.44
CA MET A 1 11.91 -58.61 4.53
C MET A 1 12.73 -57.41 4.98
N LYS A 2 12.75 -57.16 6.29
CA LYS A 2 13.64 -56.28 7.07
C LYS A 2 13.42 -54.75 7.08
N GLU A 3 12.95 -54.33 8.26
CA GLU A 3 13.29 -53.11 9.01
C GLU A 3 14.76 -52.65 8.87
N ILE A 4 15.01 -51.36 9.05
CA ILE A 4 15.79 -50.77 10.17
C ILE A 4 15.66 -49.23 10.18
N ALA A 5 15.16 -48.73 11.31
CA ALA A 5 15.60 -47.61 12.17
C ALA A 5 16.07 -46.23 11.63
N SER A 6 15.45 -45.19 12.23
CA SER A 6 16.07 -44.12 13.06
C SER A 6 17.12 -43.18 12.44
N GLY A 7 16.77 -41.90 12.34
CA GLY A 7 17.73 -40.79 12.27
C GLY A 7 17.08 -39.41 12.40
N ARG A 8 16.80 -38.96 13.63
CA ARG A 8 16.35 -37.60 13.94
C ARG A 8 17.60 -36.71 14.06
N MET A 9 17.86 -35.84 13.08
CA MET A 9 18.97 -34.88 13.12
C MET A 9 18.47 -33.52 13.60
N VAL A 10 18.88 -33.15 14.81
CA VAL A 10 18.64 -31.85 15.46
C VAL A 10 19.73 -30.89 15.01
N TYR A 11 19.38 -29.80 14.33
CA TYR A 11 20.26 -28.64 14.19
C TYR A 11 19.91 -27.61 15.26
N ARG A 12 20.75 -27.55 16.30
CA ARG A 12 20.88 -26.43 17.23
C ARG A 12 22.14 -25.67 16.86
N GLY A 13 22.07 -24.35 16.73
CA GLY A 13 23.27 -23.51 16.81
C GLY A 13 23.12 -22.12 16.20
N GLY A 14 23.35 -21.09 17.00
CA GLY A 14 24.36 -20.11 16.60
C GLY A 14 24.03 -18.62 16.51
N TRP A 15 22.83 -18.13 16.86
CA TRP A 15 22.55 -16.68 16.78
C TRP A 15 22.36 -15.97 18.13
N LEU A 16 21.95 -16.68 19.18
CA LEU A 16 21.73 -16.09 20.52
C LEU A 16 23.01 -16.00 21.38
N ASP A 17 24.04 -16.78 21.06
CA ASP A 17 25.32 -16.75 21.82
C ASP A 17 26.26 -15.63 21.37
N SER A 18 26.13 -15.14 20.14
CA SER A 18 26.93 -14.02 19.62
C SER A 18 26.54 -12.67 20.25
N ILE A 19 25.26 -12.51 20.58
CA ILE A 19 24.72 -11.29 21.20
C ILE A 19 25.09 -11.24 22.70
N ARG A 20 25.11 -12.37 23.40
CA ARG A 20 25.56 -12.41 24.82
C ARG A 20 27.06 -12.17 24.96
N ALA A 21 27.88 -12.60 24.00
CA ALA A 21 29.32 -12.34 24.03
C ALA A 21 29.67 -10.84 23.88
N HIS A 22 28.92 -10.09 23.05
CA HIS A 22 29.14 -8.66 22.87
C HIS A 22 28.75 -7.83 24.11
N THR A 23 27.67 -8.19 24.80
CA THR A 23 27.24 -7.46 26.01
C THR A 23 28.20 -7.65 27.19
N VAL A 24 28.77 -8.85 27.35
CA VAL A 24 29.73 -9.15 28.44
C VAL A 24 31.09 -8.49 28.21
N ILE A 25 31.55 -8.37 26.96
CA ILE A 25 32.80 -7.67 26.62
C ILE A 25 32.65 -6.16 26.89
N ILE A 26 31.50 -5.56 26.60
CA ILE A 26 31.22 -4.15 26.90
C ILE A 26 31.14 -3.91 28.42
N GLU A 27 30.50 -4.80 29.19
CA GLU A 27 30.44 -4.68 30.66
C GLU A 27 31.82 -4.83 31.33
N LEU A 28 32.66 -5.76 30.84
CA LEU A 28 34.02 -5.96 31.35
C LEU A 28 34.96 -4.82 30.96
N PHE A 29 34.79 -4.22 29.78
CA PHE A 29 35.55 -3.04 29.36
C PHE A 29 35.18 -1.81 30.19
N ILE A 30 33.90 -1.60 30.47
CA ILE A 30 33.42 -0.51 31.33
C ILE A 30 33.90 -0.70 32.79
N ARG A 31 33.83 -1.93 33.34
CA ARG A 31 34.36 -2.21 34.68
C ARG A 31 35.88 -2.08 34.79
N SER A 32 36.62 -2.40 33.73
CA SER A 32 38.09 -2.26 33.67
C SER A 32 38.52 -0.78 33.62
N GLN A 33 37.76 0.10 32.95
CA GLN A 33 38.07 1.52 32.87
C GLN A 33 37.72 2.31 34.14
N ILE A 34 36.79 1.82 34.96
CA ILE A 34 36.36 2.51 36.20
C ILE A 34 37.35 2.28 37.37
N GLY A 35 38.23 1.28 37.28
CA GLY A 35 39.13 0.87 38.37
C GLY A 35 40.40 1.72 38.60
N LYS A 36 40.69 2.75 37.78
CA LYS A 36 41.97 3.48 37.86
C LYS A 36 41.85 5.00 37.65
N PHE A 37 41.06 5.70 38.46
CA PHE A 37 41.17 7.17 38.50
C PHE A 37 41.02 7.75 39.92
N THR A 38 42.11 8.34 40.41
CA THR A 38 42.19 9.11 41.65
C THR A 38 41.32 10.38 41.58
N LYS A 39 40.70 10.72 42.72
CA LYS A 39 39.54 11.61 42.90
C LYS A 39 39.63 13.06 42.39
N VAL A 40 40.74 13.51 41.79
CA VAL A 40 40.92 14.94 41.43
C VAL A 40 40.74 15.23 39.93
N LYS A 41 40.79 14.21 39.05
CA LYS A 41 40.57 14.38 37.59
C LYS A 41 39.12 14.16 37.11
N LEU A 42 38.19 13.89 38.04
CA LEU A 42 36.83 13.43 37.72
C LEU A 42 35.84 14.52 37.27
N ARG A 43 36.16 15.81 37.44
CA ARG A 43 35.25 16.91 37.02
C ARG A 43 35.45 17.36 35.58
N ARG A 44 36.64 17.22 34.99
CA ARG A 44 36.90 17.58 33.58
C ARG A 44 36.58 16.46 32.59
N LEU A 45 36.72 15.19 32.95
CA LEU A 45 36.37 14.07 32.06
C LEU A 45 34.85 13.92 31.86
N ARG A 46 34.03 14.12 32.91
CA ARG A 46 32.56 14.00 32.79
C ARG A 46 31.95 14.99 31.79
N LEU A 47 32.56 16.16 31.60
CA LEU A 47 32.04 17.15 30.64
C LEU A 47 32.38 16.80 29.18
N ILE A 48 33.53 16.14 28.98
CA ILE A 48 33.98 15.68 27.65
C ILE A 48 33.18 14.45 27.24
N ASP A 49 32.93 13.52 28.15
CA ASP A 49 32.13 12.32 27.88
C ASP A 49 30.67 12.66 27.57
N VAL A 50 30.05 13.60 28.29
CA VAL A 50 28.67 14.04 28.00
C VAL A 50 28.58 14.78 26.66
N ARG A 51 29.59 15.58 26.29
CA ARG A 51 29.63 16.23 24.96
C ARG A 51 29.88 15.24 23.84
N LEU A 52 30.73 14.24 24.03
CA LEU A 52 30.98 13.21 23.04
C LEU A 52 29.75 12.32 22.85
N ILE A 53 29.04 11.98 23.93
CA ILE A 53 27.76 11.25 23.88
C ILE A 53 26.67 12.10 23.23
N ALA A 54 26.60 13.41 23.52
CA ALA A 54 25.65 14.31 22.87
C ALA A 54 25.96 14.48 21.37
N ILE A 55 27.23 14.56 20.98
CA ILE A 55 27.66 14.62 19.56
C ILE A 55 27.39 13.28 18.87
N LEU A 56 27.65 12.13 19.51
CA LEU A 56 27.29 10.81 18.99
C LEU A 56 25.77 10.62 18.90
N ALA A 57 25.00 11.16 19.85
CA ALA A 57 23.54 11.17 19.80
C ALA A 57 23.04 12.11 18.69
N LEU A 58 23.66 13.27 18.46
CA LEU A 58 23.36 14.19 17.35
C LEU A 58 23.78 13.61 15.98
N LEU A 59 24.88 12.85 15.92
CA LEU A 59 25.34 12.15 14.72
C LEU A 59 24.49 10.90 14.44
N ALA A 60 23.99 10.21 15.47
CA ALA A 60 23.00 9.14 15.34
C ALA A 60 21.57 9.68 15.07
N SER A 61 21.32 10.96 15.38
CA SER A 61 20.11 11.69 14.97
C SER A 61 20.21 12.22 13.54
N GLY A 62 21.39 12.13 12.92
CA GLY A 62 21.60 12.32 11.48
C GLY A 62 20.99 11.15 10.71
N THR A 63 19.67 11.13 10.66
CA THR A 63 18.83 10.42 9.70
C THR A 63 19.41 9.11 9.16
N ALA A 64 19.43 8.06 9.99
CA ALA A 64 18.98 6.76 9.50
C ALA A 64 17.47 6.89 9.21
N ARG A 65 17.16 7.59 8.12
CA ARG A 65 15.81 7.79 7.57
C ARG A 65 15.30 6.40 7.21
N GLY A 66 14.31 5.91 7.95
CA GLY A 66 13.92 4.50 7.97
C GLY A 66 13.70 3.88 6.60
N GLU A 67 14.29 2.69 6.39
CA GLU A 67 13.98 1.79 5.28
C GLU A 67 12.48 1.47 5.29
N GLY A 68 11.79 1.60 4.15
CA GLY A 68 10.40 1.15 3.97
C GLY A 68 9.29 2.17 4.28
N GLU A 69 9.61 3.45 4.43
CA GLU A 69 8.60 4.51 4.55
C GLU A 69 8.32 5.18 3.20
N LEU A 70 7.05 5.19 2.78
CA LEU A 70 6.61 5.90 1.59
C LEU A 70 6.64 7.41 1.88
N ARG A 71 7.28 8.20 1.02
CA ARG A 71 7.46 9.65 1.23
C ARG A 71 7.16 10.42 -0.04
N LEU A 72 6.65 11.64 0.12
CA LEU A 72 6.45 12.57 -0.98
C LEU A 72 7.79 12.89 -1.66
N GLY A 73 7.80 12.86 -3.00
CA GLY A 73 8.99 13.05 -3.82
C GLY A 73 9.99 11.90 -3.80
N GLY A 74 9.78 10.89 -2.95
CA GLY A 74 10.56 9.66 -2.97
C GLY A 74 10.33 8.91 -4.28
N ALA A 75 11.42 8.49 -4.92
CA ALA A 75 11.38 7.77 -6.17
C ALA A 75 11.20 6.26 -5.98
N ILE A 76 10.47 5.67 -6.93
CA ILE A 76 10.10 4.26 -7.00
C ILE A 76 10.43 3.76 -8.40
N ASN A 77 11.07 2.60 -8.47
CA ASN A 77 11.18 1.87 -9.72
C ASN A 77 9.91 1.05 -9.97
N LEU A 78 9.00 1.60 -10.79
CA LEU A 78 7.75 0.92 -11.15
C LEU A 78 8.01 -0.40 -11.91
N PHE A 79 9.11 -0.48 -12.66
CA PHE A 79 9.41 -1.61 -13.53
C PHE A 79 9.89 -2.85 -12.75
N SER A 80 10.53 -2.67 -11.60
CA SER A 80 11.06 -3.83 -10.84
C SER A 80 9.95 -4.81 -10.39
N ARG A 81 8.70 -4.33 -10.30
CA ARG A 81 7.56 -5.05 -9.71
C ARG A 81 6.25 -4.88 -10.45
N TYR A 82 6.24 -4.38 -11.69
CA TYR A 82 4.98 -4.26 -12.44
C TYR A 82 4.30 -5.62 -12.59
N GLY A 83 2.98 -5.65 -12.43
CA GLY A 83 2.19 -6.88 -12.36
C GLY A 83 2.17 -7.50 -10.96
N TYR A 84 3.13 -7.15 -10.11
CA TYR A 84 3.34 -7.71 -8.77
C TYR A 84 3.39 -6.63 -7.68
N LEU A 85 2.97 -5.39 -7.93
CA LEU A 85 3.09 -4.33 -6.92
C LEU A 85 2.38 -4.68 -5.60
N SER A 86 1.39 -5.56 -5.63
CA SER A 86 0.71 -6.06 -4.42
C SER A 86 1.62 -6.86 -3.46
N ILE A 87 2.84 -7.24 -3.87
CA ILE A 87 3.85 -7.86 -2.99
C ILE A 87 4.68 -6.81 -2.23
N SER A 88 4.74 -5.60 -2.78
CA SER A 88 5.59 -4.51 -2.31
C SER A 88 4.77 -3.41 -1.64
N MET A 89 3.48 -3.32 -1.97
CA MET A 89 2.51 -2.37 -1.45
C MET A 89 1.33 -3.15 -0.86
N LYS A 90 0.95 -2.83 0.39
CA LYS A 90 -0.12 -3.53 1.10
C LYS A 90 -1.49 -3.02 0.69
N VAL A 91 -1.99 -3.51 -0.45
CA VAL A 91 -3.27 -3.08 -1.06
C VAL A 91 -4.35 -4.16 -1.05
N VAL A 92 -4.00 -5.41 -0.71
CA VAL A 92 -4.90 -6.58 -0.68
C VAL A 92 -4.55 -7.49 0.50
N PRO A 93 -5.50 -8.33 0.98
CA PRO A 93 -5.23 -9.34 1.98
C PRO A 93 -4.09 -10.27 1.59
N ARG A 94 -3.12 -10.42 2.49
CA ARG A 94 -2.01 -11.36 2.35
C ARG A 94 -1.85 -12.17 3.62
N ASN A 95 -1.29 -13.37 3.47
CA ASN A 95 -0.93 -14.23 4.59
C ASN A 95 0.50 -13.90 5.04
N ASP A 96 0.72 -12.67 5.48
CA ASP A 96 2.01 -12.20 5.98
C ASP A 96 2.01 -12.20 7.51
N THR A 97 3.12 -12.62 8.11
CA THR A 97 3.30 -12.64 9.57
C THR A 97 3.58 -11.26 10.16
N ASP A 98 4.10 -10.33 9.36
CA ASP A 98 4.32 -8.94 9.74
C ASP A 98 3.16 -8.07 9.28
N SER A 99 2.43 -7.52 10.25
CA SER A 99 1.30 -6.63 10.04
C SER A 99 1.68 -5.16 9.89
N LYS A 100 2.92 -4.76 10.22
CA LYS A 100 3.30 -3.36 10.37
C LYS A 100 3.73 -2.67 9.08
N TRP A 101 4.23 -3.41 8.10
CA TRP A 101 4.68 -2.82 6.84
C TRP A 101 3.49 -2.35 5.99
N LEU A 102 3.65 -1.19 5.34
CA LEU A 102 2.76 -0.68 4.30
C LEU A 102 3.42 -0.73 2.92
N TYR A 103 4.75 -0.56 2.92
CA TYR A 103 5.61 -0.53 1.74
C TYR A 103 6.94 -1.25 2.06
N ARG A 104 7.49 -1.98 1.10
CA ARG A 104 8.71 -2.81 1.29
C ARG A 104 9.88 -2.48 0.38
N GLU A 105 9.67 -1.68 -0.64
CA GLU A 105 10.75 -1.33 -1.56
C GLU A 105 11.48 -0.08 -1.02
N PRO A 106 12.77 0.10 -1.35
CA PRO A 106 13.46 1.33 -1.00
C PRO A 106 12.90 2.49 -1.82
N THR A 107 12.68 3.62 -1.17
CA THR A 107 12.47 4.92 -1.83
C THR A 107 13.80 5.68 -1.91
N ILE A 108 14.02 6.40 -3.00
CA ILE A 108 15.23 7.21 -3.21
C ILE A 108 14.85 8.69 -3.18
N ASP A 109 15.54 9.47 -2.36
CA ASP A 109 15.35 10.93 -2.33
C ASP A 109 15.95 11.53 -3.63
N VAL A 110 15.11 12.12 -4.48
CA VAL A 110 15.54 12.71 -5.76
C VAL A 110 15.64 14.22 -5.69
N PHE A 111 14.67 14.84 -5.04
CA PHE A 111 14.51 16.29 -4.98
C PHE A 111 14.95 16.83 -3.63
N LYS A 112 15.68 17.94 -3.64
CA LYS A 112 16.01 18.72 -2.45
C LYS A 112 14.85 19.67 -2.12
N ASP A 113 14.61 19.85 -0.82
CA ASP A 113 13.64 20.79 -0.24
C ASP A 113 12.25 20.82 -0.92
N LEU A 114 11.42 19.83 -0.61
CA LEU A 114 10.04 19.74 -1.11
C LEU A 114 9.02 20.51 -0.26
N SER A 115 9.48 21.30 0.71
CA SER A 115 8.59 22.01 1.65
C SER A 115 7.60 22.93 0.93
N ALA A 116 8.05 23.64 -0.11
CA ALA A 116 7.24 24.54 -0.93
C ALA A 116 6.20 23.81 -1.83
N TYR A 117 6.39 22.52 -2.07
CA TYR A 117 5.48 21.70 -2.88
C TYR A 117 4.43 20.99 -2.02
N THR A 118 4.77 20.71 -0.75
CA THR A 118 3.89 19.99 0.17
C THR A 118 2.63 20.79 0.44
N LEU A 119 1.48 20.19 0.17
CA LEU A 119 0.20 20.79 0.48
C LEU A 119 -0.12 20.52 1.94
N ALA A 120 -0.57 21.56 2.66
CA ALA A 120 -1.06 21.38 4.01
C ALA A 120 -2.22 20.36 3.99
N PRO A 121 -2.28 19.43 4.96
CA PRO A 121 -3.40 18.51 5.07
C PRO A 121 -4.71 19.31 5.19
N GLU A 122 -5.76 18.86 4.51
CA GLU A 122 -7.07 19.52 4.59
C GLU A 122 -7.51 19.66 6.06
N ASP A 123 -8.16 20.79 6.34
CA ASP A 123 -8.45 21.28 7.69
C ASP A 123 -9.20 20.24 8.53
N LYS A 124 -8.52 19.67 9.54
CA LYS A 124 -9.06 18.64 10.46
C LYS A 124 -10.16 19.16 11.39
N ASN A 125 -10.56 20.43 11.26
CA ASN A 125 -11.51 21.12 12.13
C ASN A 125 -12.99 20.73 11.95
N ARG A 126 -13.31 19.77 11.09
CA ARG A 126 -14.62 19.09 11.13
C ARG A 126 -14.45 17.77 11.88
N ILE A 127 -14.99 17.68 13.09
CA ILE A 127 -15.17 16.41 13.81
C ILE A 127 -16.10 15.52 12.96
N LYS A 128 -15.51 14.73 12.06
CA LYS A 128 -16.22 13.71 11.31
C LYS A 128 -16.25 12.44 12.15
N VAL A 129 -17.44 11.90 12.39
CA VAL A 129 -17.64 10.62 13.11
C VAL A 129 -16.89 9.47 12.42
N PHE A 130 -16.69 9.59 11.10
CA PHE A 130 -15.90 8.70 10.25
C PHE A 130 -15.28 9.54 9.14
N GLU A 131 -13.97 9.51 8.98
CA GLU A 131 -13.27 10.21 7.89
C GLU A 131 -12.89 9.16 6.85
N GLY A 132 -13.78 8.96 5.92
CA GLY A 132 -13.71 7.83 5.04
C GLY A 132 -14.97 7.70 4.23
N ASP A 133 -14.92 6.84 3.23
CA ASP A 133 -15.94 6.79 2.22
C ASP A 133 -16.60 5.42 2.18
N PHE A 134 -17.92 5.43 2.00
CA PHE A 134 -18.71 4.28 1.60
C PHE A 134 -18.96 4.39 0.09
N HIS A 135 -18.47 3.43 -0.67
CA HIS A 135 -18.64 3.38 -2.13
C HIS A 135 -19.33 2.08 -2.54
N MET A 136 -20.22 2.20 -3.52
CA MET A 136 -20.85 1.07 -4.21
C MET A 136 -20.65 1.25 -5.71
N GLU A 137 -19.93 0.31 -6.33
CA GLU A 137 -19.52 0.41 -7.74
C GLU A 137 -20.04 -0.76 -8.56
N PHE A 138 -20.81 -0.44 -9.59
CA PHE A 138 -21.40 -1.39 -10.53
C PHE A 138 -20.44 -1.66 -11.68
N CYS A 139 -19.98 -2.91 -11.78
CA CYS A 139 -18.95 -3.36 -12.71
C CYS A 139 -19.53 -4.39 -13.67
N ASP A 140 -19.55 -4.09 -14.96
CA ASP A 140 -20.17 -4.96 -15.98
C ASP A 140 -19.37 -6.25 -16.25
N ASN A 141 -18.11 -6.29 -15.81
CA ASN A 141 -17.23 -7.44 -15.94
C ASN A 141 -16.04 -7.33 -14.96
N LEU A 142 -15.21 -8.38 -14.91
CA LEU A 142 -14.07 -8.48 -14.00
C LEU A 142 -13.03 -7.36 -14.21
N ARG A 143 -12.83 -6.91 -15.45
CA ARG A 143 -11.92 -5.80 -15.74
C ARG A 143 -12.41 -4.51 -15.07
N GLN A 144 -13.70 -4.20 -15.18
CA GLN A 144 -14.27 -3.05 -14.49
C GLN A 144 -14.21 -3.20 -12.97
N LEU A 145 -14.34 -4.43 -12.44
CA LEU A 145 -14.17 -4.69 -11.00
C LEU A 145 -12.75 -4.36 -10.51
N LEU A 146 -11.72 -4.78 -11.26
CA LEU A 146 -10.33 -4.44 -10.92
C LEU A 146 -10.05 -2.95 -11.06
N GLN A 147 -10.64 -2.30 -12.08
CA GLN A 147 -10.57 -0.84 -12.24
C GLN A 147 -11.22 -0.10 -11.06
N ALA A 148 -12.40 -0.55 -10.61
CA ALA A 148 -13.09 0.01 -9.46
C ALA A 148 -12.27 -0.17 -8.17
N TYR A 149 -11.71 -1.37 -7.96
CA TYR A 149 -10.90 -1.67 -6.78
C TYR A 149 -9.64 -0.79 -6.66
N PHE A 150 -8.94 -0.57 -7.77
CA PHE A 150 -7.71 0.24 -7.83
C PHE A 150 -7.94 1.66 -8.35
N ARG A 151 -9.17 2.18 -8.26
CA ARG A 151 -9.55 3.49 -8.82
C ARG A 151 -8.71 4.65 -8.29
N ASP A 152 -8.31 4.59 -7.02
CA ASP A 152 -7.56 5.64 -6.35
C ASP A 152 -6.02 5.47 -6.52
N PHE A 153 -5.59 4.57 -7.42
CA PHE A 153 -4.19 4.36 -7.76
C PHE A 153 -3.94 4.86 -9.19
N SER A 154 -3.02 5.81 -9.31
CA SER A 154 -2.66 6.43 -10.58
C SER A 154 -1.14 6.43 -10.76
N PHE A 155 -0.73 6.14 -12.00
CA PHE A 155 0.65 6.16 -12.42
C PHE A 155 0.71 6.89 -13.75
N GLU A 156 1.50 7.96 -13.83
CA GLU A 156 1.68 8.70 -15.08
C GLU A 156 2.15 7.76 -16.19
N LYS A 157 1.61 7.91 -17.40
CA LYS A 157 1.87 7.06 -18.58
C LYS A 157 1.32 5.62 -18.52
N LEU A 158 0.53 5.27 -17.51
CA LEU A 158 -0.24 4.01 -17.51
C LEU A 158 -1.74 4.25 -17.71
N ASP A 159 -2.31 3.58 -18.70
CA ASP A 159 -3.76 3.64 -18.98
C ASP A 159 -4.57 2.72 -18.05
N ARG A 160 -3.95 1.68 -17.52
CA ARG A 160 -4.57 0.63 -16.69
C ARG A 160 -3.76 0.38 -15.41
N PRO A 161 -3.75 1.34 -14.45
CA PRO A 161 -2.96 1.22 -13.22
C PRO A 161 -3.18 -0.08 -12.42
N TRP A 162 -4.41 -0.60 -12.43
CA TRP A 162 -4.78 -1.87 -11.80
C TRP A 162 -3.92 -3.06 -12.27
N ARG A 163 -3.43 -3.05 -13.52
CA ARG A 163 -2.55 -4.10 -14.05
C ARG A 163 -1.19 -4.14 -13.37
N ALA A 164 -0.69 -3.01 -12.91
CA ALA A 164 0.58 -2.97 -12.17
C ALA A 164 0.49 -3.77 -10.85
N PHE A 165 -0.71 -3.94 -10.29
CA PHE A 165 -0.96 -4.74 -9.09
C PHE A 165 -1.40 -6.17 -9.38
N SER A 166 -2.31 -6.35 -10.33
CA SER A 166 -3.02 -7.61 -10.54
C SER A 166 -2.58 -8.40 -11.78
N GLY A 167 -1.67 -7.88 -12.61
CA GLY A 167 -1.26 -8.51 -13.87
C GLY A 167 -0.71 -9.94 -13.67
N SER A 168 -0.09 -10.21 -12.53
CA SER A 168 0.44 -11.53 -12.19
C SER A 168 -0.53 -12.46 -11.46
N TRP A 169 -1.70 -11.97 -11.05
CA TRP A 169 -2.57 -12.76 -10.19
C TRP A 169 -3.13 -13.95 -10.97
N SER A 170 -2.93 -15.15 -10.42
CA SER A 170 -3.66 -16.31 -10.91
C SER A 170 -5.16 -16.13 -10.65
N ARG A 171 -6.00 -16.87 -11.39
CA ARG A 171 -7.45 -16.84 -11.19
C ARG A 171 -7.86 -17.14 -9.76
N THR A 172 -7.23 -18.15 -9.14
CA THR A 172 -7.45 -18.49 -7.73
C THR A 172 -6.96 -17.39 -6.79
N GLY A 173 -5.83 -16.75 -7.09
CA GLY A 173 -5.33 -15.61 -6.33
C GLY A 173 -6.29 -14.43 -6.39
N MET A 174 -6.82 -14.11 -7.57
CA MET A 174 -7.79 -13.06 -7.78
C MET A 174 -9.11 -13.33 -7.04
N ALA A 175 -9.64 -14.56 -7.13
CA ALA A 175 -10.81 -15.00 -6.37
C ALA A 175 -10.62 -14.77 -4.87
N LYS A 176 -9.47 -15.21 -4.34
CA LYS A 176 -9.09 -15.04 -2.94
C LYS A 176 -8.98 -13.56 -2.53
N HIS A 177 -8.30 -12.72 -3.32
CA HIS A 177 -8.16 -11.30 -3.01
C HIS A 177 -9.50 -10.57 -3.07
N LEU A 178 -10.41 -10.94 -3.98
CA LEU A 178 -11.73 -10.33 -4.09
C LEU A 178 -12.77 -10.94 -3.14
N GLY A 179 -12.42 -12.03 -2.44
CA GLY A 179 -13.31 -12.72 -1.51
C GLY A 179 -14.44 -13.50 -2.19
N VAL A 180 -14.30 -13.88 -3.46
CA VAL A 180 -15.32 -14.64 -4.21
C VAL A 180 -14.83 -16.04 -4.56
N ASP A 181 -15.73 -16.97 -4.85
CA ASP A 181 -15.32 -18.29 -5.35
C ASP A 181 -14.70 -18.19 -6.76
N SER A 182 -13.73 -19.06 -7.05
CA SER A 182 -13.00 -19.08 -8.33
C SER A 182 -13.89 -19.31 -9.55
N ASN A 183 -15.05 -19.93 -9.36
CA ASN A 183 -16.05 -20.13 -10.41
C ASN A 183 -16.62 -18.80 -10.93
N PHE A 184 -16.68 -17.77 -10.08
CA PHE A 184 -17.23 -16.45 -10.43
C PHE A 184 -16.16 -15.48 -10.95
N ILE A 185 -14.91 -15.92 -11.09
CA ILE A 185 -13.86 -15.16 -11.79
C ILE A 185 -13.87 -15.44 -13.29
N ASN A 186 -14.44 -16.58 -13.71
CA ASN A 186 -14.58 -16.94 -15.12
C ASN A 186 -16.04 -16.77 -15.54
N GLY A 187 -16.28 -16.51 -16.83
CA GLY A 187 -17.63 -16.44 -17.38
C GLY A 187 -18.19 -15.03 -17.49
N HIS A 188 -19.48 -14.95 -17.81
CA HIS A 188 -20.17 -13.70 -18.09
C HIS A 188 -20.97 -13.24 -16.88
N HIS A 189 -20.25 -12.80 -15.84
CA HIS A 189 -20.81 -12.26 -14.62
C HIS A 189 -20.61 -10.75 -14.55
N CYS A 190 -21.53 -10.09 -13.84
CA CYS A 190 -21.40 -8.69 -13.45
C CYS A 190 -21.20 -8.63 -11.93
N TYR A 191 -20.53 -7.57 -11.47
CA TYR A 191 -20.09 -7.44 -10.09
C TYR A 191 -20.56 -6.12 -9.51
N VAL A 192 -20.79 -6.13 -8.20
CA VAL A 192 -20.92 -4.89 -7.42
C VAL A 192 -19.89 -4.92 -6.30
N LEU A 193 -18.98 -3.94 -6.31
CA LEU A 193 -18.00 -3.74 -5.24
C LEU A 193 -18.60 -2.78 -4.21
N VAL A 194 -18.71 -3.23 -2.96
CA VAL A 194 -19.04 -2.39 -1.82
C VAL A 194 -17.77 -2.21 -0.99
N ARG A 195 -17.37 -0.97 -0.71
CA ARG A 195 -16.15 -0.64 0.02
C ARG A 195 -16.41 0.41 1.09
N VAL A 196 -15.85 0.21 2.27
CA VAL A 196 -15.84 1.16 3.38
C VAL A 196 -14.39 1.37 3.80
N SER A 197 -13.88 2.57 3.59
CA SER A 197 -12.47 2.93 3.85
C SER A 197 -12.37 3.92 4.98
N ARG A 198 -11.40 3.77 5.89
CA ARG A 198 -11.00 4.79 6.87
C ARG A 198 -9.61 5.27 6.51
N HIS A 199 -9.49 6.55 6.14
CA HIS A 199 -8.20 7.18 5.89
C HIS A 199 -7.55 7.52 7.24
N ARG A 200 -6.25 7.27 7.38
CA ARG A 200 -5.49 7.57 8.61
C ARG A 200 -4.45 8.64 8.37
N GLU A 201 -3.79 8.57 7.23
CA GLU A 201 -2.81 9.56 6.80
C GLU A 201 -3.00 9.82 5.32
N THR A 202 -2.99 11.09 4.95
CA THR A 202 -3.02 11.55 3.57
C THR A 202 -1.96 12.62 3.45
N SER A 203 -1.08 12.44 2.48
CA SER A 203 0.01 13.37 2.17
C SER A 203 -0.02 13.64 0.68
N ARG A 204 0.14 14.92 0.30
CA ARG A 204 0.10 15.35 -1.09
C ARG A 204 1.05 16.52 -1.31
N MET A 205 1.67 16.54 -2.48
CA MET A 205 2.39 17.72 -2.96
C MET A 205 1.88 18.14 -4.33
N ARG A 206 2.17 19.38 -4.71
CA ARG A 206 2.05 19.81 -6.10
C ARG A 206 3.07 19.04 -6.94
N PRO A 207 2.74 18.66 -8.19
CA PRO A 207 3.70 18.10 -9.11
C PRO A 207 4.90 19.04 -9.25
N VAL A 208 6.09 18.45 -9.30
CA VAL A 208 7.34 19.19 -9.44
C VAL A 208 7.52 19.63 -10.89
N ASP A 209 7.95 20.87 -11.10
CA ASP A 209 8.33 21.41 -12.41
C ASP A 209 9.87 21.43 -12.55
N THR A 210 10.39 21.36 -13.78
CA THR A 210 11.83 21.23 -14.06
C THR A 210 12.67 22.41 -13.59
N ASP A 211 12.09 23.61 -13.55
CA ASP A 211 12.85 24.85 -13.35
C ASP A 211 12.96 25.27 -11.87
N ASP A 212 12.11 24.71 -11.00
CA ASP A 212 11.92 25.17 -9.63
C ASP A 212 12.54 24.23 -8.58
N VAL A 213 13.16 23.12 -8.99
CA VAL A 213 13.65 22.09 -8.07
C VAL A 213 15.14 21.81 -8.19
N ASP A 214 15.79 21.71 -7.03
CA ASP A 214 17.14 21.21 -6.92
C ASP A 214 17.14 19.69 -6.74
N LEU A 215 18.15 19.03 -7.30
CA LEU A 215 18.30 17.59 -7.24
C LEU A 215 19.39 17.20 -6.26
N GLU A 216 19.26 16.01 -5.70
CA GLU A 216 20.39 15.36 -5.03
C GLU A 216 21.57 15.17 -5.99
N ASP A 217 22.79 15.37 -5.49
CA ASP A 217 23.99 15.51 -6.35
C ASP A 217 24.25 14.26 -7.20
N GLU A 218 23.96 13.08 -6.63
CA GLU A 218 24.06 11.80 -7.34
C GLU A 218 23.03 11.67 -8.45
N VAL A 219 21.81 12.14 -8.21
CA VAL A 219 20.74 12.10 -9.22
C VAL A 219 21.04 13.09 -10.33
N ALA A 220 21.49 14.31 -9.99
CA ALA A 220 21.91 15.31 -10.97
C ALA A 220 22.98 14.75 -11.92
N ARG A 221 24.01 14.08 -11.39
CA ARG A 221 25.01 13.38 -12.22
C ARG A 221 24.37 12.28 -13.06
N GLY A 222 23.53 11.45 -12.46
CA GLY A 222 22.82 10.38 -13.17
C GLY A 222 21.98 10.88 -14.34
N THR A 223 21.36 12.06 -14.24
CA THR A 223 20.62 12.65 -15.37
C THR A 223 21.52 13.04 -16.55
N MET A 224 22.77 13.43 -16.29
CA MET A 224 23.73 13.77 -17.34
C MET A 224 24.23 12.54 -18.11
N ASP A 225 24.22 11.38 -17.45
CA ASP A 225 24.62 10.08 -18.01
C ASP A 225 23.55 9.47 -18.93
N VAL A 226 22.34 10.03 -18.96
CA VAL A 226 21.32 9.66 -19.94
C VAL A 226 21.68 10.26 -21.29
N ILE A 227 21.85 9.40 -22.29
CA ILE A 227 22.29 9.75 -23.65
C ILE A 227 21.09 9.58 -24.60
N PRO A 228 20.63 10.65 -25.27
CA PRO A 228 19.58 10.56 -26.29
C PRO A 228 19.90 9.51 -27.35
N GLY A 229 18.90 8.70 -27.74
CA GLY A 229 19.05 7.58 -28.66
C GLY A 229 19.64 6.30 -28.05
N ASN A 230 20.08 6.31 -26.79
CA ASN A 230 20.58 5.13 -26.09
C ASN A 230 19.61 4.69 -24.97
N GLU A 231 18.81 3.67 -25.23
CA GLU A 231 17.82 3.10 -24.31
C GLU A 231 18.46 2.52 -23.04
N SER A 232 19.63 1.89 -23.17
CA SER A 232 20.36 1.30 -22.03
C SER A 232 20.70 2.34 -20.95
N SER A 233 21.02 3.57 -21.38
CA SER A 233 21.32 4.67 -20.44
C SER A 233 20.11 5.04 -19.58
N VAL A 234 18.89 5.02 -20.14
CA VAL A 234 17.64 5.24 -19.40
C VAL A 234 17.36 4.07 -18.46
N SER A 235 17.51 2.84 -18.93
CA SER A 235 17.33 1.64 -18.10
C SER A 235 18.28 1.62 -16.89
N GLN A 236 19.52 2.07 -17.07
CA GLN A 236 20.48 2.20 -15.98
C GLN A 236 20.10 3.32 -15.00
N PHE A 237 19.66 4.48 -15.49
CA PHE A 237 19.12 5.54 -14.64
C PHE A 237 17.93 5.03 -13.80
N VAL A 238 16.96 4.36 -14.43
CA VAL A 238 15.77 3.82 -13.77
C VAL A 238 16.12 2.78 -12.72
N LYS A 239 17.11 1.92 -12.99
CA LYS A 239 17.58 0.93 -12.03
C LYS A 239 18.19 1.59 -10.79
N ASN A 240 18.91 2.68 -10.97
CA ASN A 240 19.64 3.35 -9.90
C ASN A 240 18.78 4.33 -9.09
N PHE A 241 17.86 5.04 -9.73
CA PHE A 241 17.13 6.16 -9.12
C PHE A 241 15.61 5.99 -9.14
N GLY A 242 15.08 5.03 -9.89
CA GLY A 242 13.64 4.82 -10.08
C GLY A 242 13.11 5.43 -11.38
N SER A 243 11.83 5.20 -11.65
CA SER A 243 11.16 5.71 -12.86
C SER A 243 10.12 6.78 -12.53
N HIS A 244 9.53 6.69 -11.34
CA HIS A 244 8.48 7.60 -10.89
C HIS A 244 8.78 8.11 -9.48
N TYR A 245 8.18 9.21 -9.09
CA TYR A 245 8.18 9.72 -7.73
C TYR A 245 6.77 9.83 -7.17
N VAL A 246 6.65 9.75 -5.85
CA VAL A 246 5.37 9.83 -5.14
C VAL A 246 4.88 11.28 -5.06
N VAL A 247 3.76 11.59 -5.70
CA VAL A 247 3.08 12.90 -5.60
C VAL A 247 2.09 12.93 -4.45
N SER A 248 1.40 11.81 -4.24
CA SER A 248 0.46 11.69 -3.12
C SER A 248 0.27 10.24 -2.72
N TYR A 249 -0.11 10.04 -1.46
CA TYR A 249 -0.51 8.75 -0.94
C TYR A 249 -1.58 8.91 0.14
N THR A 250 -2.40 7.88 0.30
CA THR A 250 -3.29 7.73 1.44
C THR A 250 -3.14 6.35 2.03
N THR A 251 -2.93 6.29 3.34
CA THR A 251 -2.84 5.06 4.13
C THR A 251 -3.98 5.01 5.14
N GLY A 252 -4.38 3.80 5.50
CA GLY A 252 -5.50 3.56 6.39
C GLY A 252 -5.85 2.09 6.39
N ASN A 253 -7.14 1.78 6.39
CA ASN A 253 -7.61 0.42 6.09
C ASN A 253 -9.03 0.48 5.50
N SER A 254 -9.44 -0.58 4.81
CA SER A 254 -10.77 -0.67 4.22
C SER A 254 -11.32 -2.08 4.30
N LEU A 255 -12.63 -2.19 4.56
CA LEU A 255 -13.38 -3.40 4.29
C LEU A 255 -14.03 -3.32 2.91
N TYR A 256 -14.05 -4.43 2.20
CA TYR A 256 -14.75 -4.53 0.93
C TYR A 256 -15.42 -5.90 0.75
N GLN A 257 -16.44 -5.92 -0.09
CA GLN A 257 -17.23 -7.11 -0.41
C GLN A 257 -17.68 -7.04 -1.86
N VAL A 258 -17.56 -8.16 -2.58
CA VAL A 258 -17.98 -8.28 -3.97
C VAL A 258 -19.24 -9.12 -4.03
N PHE A 259 -20.27 -8.59 -4.70
CA PHE A 259 -21.49 -9.31 -5.03
C PHE A 259 -21.45 -9.68 -6.51
N VAL A 260 -21.84 -10.91 -6.83
CA VAL A 260 -21.84 -11.43 -8.20
C VAL A 260 -23.28 -11.63 -8.67
N PHE A 261 -23.56 -11.20 -9.89
CA PHE A 261 -24.89 -11.23 -10.49
C PHE A 261 -24.82 -11.74 -11.93
N SER A 262 -25.92 -12.37 -12.36
CA SER A 262 -26.18 -12.58 -13.78
C SER A 262 -26.44 -11.23 -14.48
N PRO A 263 -26.09 -11.09 -15.77
CA PRO A 263 -26.25 -9.84 -16.51
C PRO A 263 -27.69 -9.29 -16.50
N GLN A 264 -28.69 -10.17 -16.54
CA GLN A 264 -30.11 -9.76 -16.56
C GLN A 264 -30.52 -9.12 -15.23
N ILE A 265 -30.20 -9.76 -14.12
CA ILE A 265 -30.51 -9.25 -12.77
C ILE A 265 -29.73 -7.97 -12.50
N TYR A 266 -28.43 -7.99 -12.81
CA TYR A 266 -27.55 -6.84 -12.66
C TYR A 266 -28.08 -5.60 -13.41
N SER A 267 -28.49 -5.76 -14.67
CA SER A 267 -29.00 -4.65 -15.49
C SER A 267 -30.23 -4.02 -14.86
N ARG A 268 -31.16 -4.84 -14.35
CA ARG A 268 -32.37 -4.38 -13.66
C ARG A 268 -32.05 -3.60 -12.39
N ILE A 269 -31.11 -4.09 -11.58
CA ILE A 269 -30.66 -3.42 -10.34
C ILE A 269 -29.96 -2.10 -10.69
N LYS A 270 -29.04 -2.11 -11.66
CA LYS A 270 -28.29 -0.94 -12.11
C LYS A 270 -29.23 0.15 -12.64
N GLU A 271 -30.22 -0.19 -13.45
CA GLU A 271 -31.21 0.75 -13.97
C GLU A 271 -32.08 1.35 -12.85
N ARG A 272 -32.54 0.51 -11.92
CA ARG A 272 -33.32 0.96 -10.76
C ARG A 272 -32.56 1.95 -9.89
N LEU A 273 -31.28 1.69 -9.64
CA LEU A 273 -30.41 2.56 -8.85
C LEU A 273 -30.03 3.84 -9.59
N LYS A 274 -29.83 3.79 -10.91
CA LYS A 274 -29.59 5.00 -11.73
C LYS A 274 -30.80 5.93 -11.75
N THR A 275 -32.01 5.39 -11.86
CA THR A 275 -33.24 6.17 -12.01
C THR A 275 -33.73 6.78 -10.70
N LYS A 276 -33.59 6.07 -9.58
CA LYS A 276 -34.07 6.55 -8.27
C LYS A 276 -32.98 7.10 -7.36
N GLY A 277 -31.73 6.69 -7.55
CA GLY A 277 -30.63 6.94 -6.61
C GLY A 277 -30.68 5.98 -5.42
N VAL A 278 -29.50 5.71 -4.82
CA VAL A 278 -29.35 4.80 -3.66
C VAL A 278 -30.16 5.31 -2.47
N SER A 279 -30.17 6.63 -2.23
CA SER A 279 -30.85 7.26 -1.11
C SER A 279 -32.38 7.21 -1.18
N ALA A 280 -32.94 6.92 -2.35
CA ALA A 280 -34.39 6.80 -2.54
C ALA A 280 -34.89 5.35 -2.35
N LEU A 281 -33.99 4.37 -2.23
CA LEU A 281 -34.36 3.00 -1.90
C LEU A 281 -34.44 2.82 -0.39
N SER A 282 -35.45 2.09 0.07
CA SER A 282 -35.50 1.68 1.48
C SER A 282 -34.34 0.71 1.77
N THR A 283 -33.89 0.66 3.02
CA THR A 283 -32.89 -0.33 3.47
C THR A 283 -33.32 -1.75 3.12
N VAL A 284 -34.62 -2.06 3.24
CA VAL A 284 -35.17 -3.38 2.92
C VAL A 284 -35.09 -3.69 1.42
N GLU A 285 -35.44 -2.73 0.56
CA GLU A 285 -35.34 -2.89 -0.90
C GLU A 285 -33.87 -3.09 -1.32
N LEU A 286 -32.95 -2.31 -0.76
CA LEU A 286 -31.52 -2.45 -1.01
C LEU A 286 -31.00 -3.81 -0.51
N SER A 287 -31.29 -4.21 0.73
CA SER A 287 -30.88 -5.51 1.27
C SER A 287 -31.44 -6.68 0.45
N SER A 288 -32.66 -6.55 -0.10
CA SER A 288 -33.26 -7.57 -0.95
C SER A 288 -32.48 -7.77 -2.24
N TYR A 289 -32.10 -6.69 -2.96
CA TYR A 289 -31.32 -6.79 -4.20
C TYR A 289 -29.96 -7.46 -4.03
N PHE A 290 -29.38 -7.37 -2.84
CA PHE A 290 -28.08 -7.93 -2.50
C PHE A 290 -28.18 -9.20 -1.64
N SER A 291 -29.36 -9.83 -1.64
CA SER A 291 -29.60 -11.11 -0.97
C SER A 291 -29.32 -12.31 -1.88
N PRO A 292 -29.23 -13.53 -1.31
CA PRO A 292 -29.06 -14.76 -2.10
C PRO A 292 -30.21 -15.06 -3.07
N TRP A 293 -31.33 -14.32 -3.03
CA TRP A 293 -32.38 -14.44 -4.04
C TRP A 293 -32.00 -13.85 -5.40
N TYR A 294 -31.14 -12.83 -5.41
CA TYR A 294 -30.77 -12.08 -6.61
C TYR A 294 -29.30 -12.26 -6.96
N ALA A 295 -28.42 -12.28 -5.96
CA ALA A 295 -26.99 -12.49 -6.16
C ALA A 295 -26.71 -13.98 -6.43
N GLU A 296 -25.96 -14.27 -7.49
CA GLU A 296 -25.46 -15.62 -7.77
C GLU A 296 -24.43 -16.04 -6.72
N HIS A 297 -23.68 -15.06 -6.21
CA HIS A 297 -22.73 -15.25 -5.13
C HIS A 297 -22.54 -13.99 -4.31
N ILE A 298 -22.44 -14.17 -3.00
CA ILE A 298 -22.12 -13.11 -2.04
C ILE A 298 -20.71 -13.39 -1.53
N GLY A 299 -19.76 -12.55 -1.93
CA GLY A 299 -18.38 -12.68 -1.51
C GLY A 299 -18.20 -12.49 -0.01
N GLN A 300 -17.12 -13.05 0.52
CA GLN A 300 -16.67 -12.81 1.88
C GLN A 300 -16.22 -11.36 2.05
N ILE A 301 -16.43 -10.82 3.25
CA ILE A 301 -15.94 -9.49 3.61
C ILE A 301 -14.42 -9.57 3.80
N GLN A 302 -13.68 -8.82 2.98
CA GLN A 302 -12.23 -8.76 3.01
C GLN A 302 -11.76 -7.44 3.63
N SER A 303 -10.55 -7.45 4.17
CA SER A 303 -9.83 -6.27 4.68
C SER A 303 -8.62 -6.02 3.79
N ALA A 304 -8.42 -4.80 3.29
CA ALA A 304 -7.28 -4.47 2.42
C ALA A 304 -5.94 -4.79 3.10
N SER A 305 -5.85 -4.66 4.42
CA SER A 305 -4.67 -5.05 5.18
C SER A 305 -4.48 -6.55 5.41
N GLY A 306 -5.50 -7.37 5.14
CA GLY A 306 -5.53 -8.79 5.54
C GLY A 306 -5.74 -9.03 7.04
N ASN A 307 -6.13 -8.02 7.81
CA ASN A 307 -6.41 -8.15 9.25
C ASN A 307 -7.61 -9.09 9.50
N LEU A 308 -7.30 -10.34 9.88
CA LEU A 308 -8.28 -11.40 10.10
C LEU A 308 -9.22 -11.10 11.27
N THR A 309 -8.75 -10.38 12.30
CA THR A 309 -9.60 -9.97 13.44
C THR A 309 -10.71 -9.04 12.98
N THR A 310 -10.39 -8.08 12.11
CA THR A 310 -11.38 -7.13 11.56
C THR A 310 -12.35 -7.86 10.62
N GLN A 311 -11.87 -8.81 9.82
CA GLN A 311 -12.72 -9.63 8.95
C GLN A 311 -13.67 -10.53 9.76
N ALA A 312 -13.18 -11.19 10.82
CA ALA A 312 -13.99 -12.01 11.71
C ALA A 312 -15.06 -11.18 12.42
N TRP A 313 -14.68 -10.01 12.96
CA TRP A 313 -15.64 -9.07 13.55
C TRP A 313 -16.73 -8.69 12.53
N ALA A 314 -16.36 -8.38 11.30
CA ALA A 314 -17.31 -8.02 10.25
C ALA A 314 -18.24 -9.19 9.89
N ALA A 315 -17.71 -10.41 9.76
CA ALA A 315 -18.49 -11.60 9.44
C ALA A 315 -19.50 -11.99 10.54
N GLU A 316 -19.24 -11.62 11.79
CA GLU A 316 -20.13 -11.87 12.93
C GLU A 316 -21.15 -10.75 13.12
N ASN A 317 -20.71 -9.49 13.11
CA ASN A 317 -21.54 -8.35 13.48
C ASN A 317 -22.37 -7.81 12.30
N LEU A 318 -21.92 -8.02 11.07
CA LEU A 318 -22.58 -7.54 9.85
C LEU A 318 -23.53 -8.56 9.24
N ARG A 319 -23.98 -9.55 10.02
CA ARG A 319 -24.98 -10.53 9.58
C ARG A 319 -26.33 -9.86 9.37
N VAL A 320 -26.89 -10.10 8.20
CA VAL A 320 -28.25 -9.73 7.81
C VAL A 320 -29.10 -11.00 7.81
N HIS A 321 -30.28 -10.90 8.40
CA HIS A 321 -31.27 -11.98 8.42
C HIS A 321 -32.35 -11.59 7.41
N PHE A 322 -32.46 -12.37 6.33
CA PHE A 322 -33.41 -12.12 5.26
C PHE A 322 -34.18 -13.40 4.99
N TYR A 323 -35.44 -13.44 5.45
CA TYR A 323 -36.26 -14.65 5.50
C TYR A 323 -35.54 -15.81 6.22
N PHE A 324 -35.14 -16.85 5.49
CA PHE A 324 -34.43 -18.03 6.03
C PHE A 324 -32.92 -18.01 5.73
N PHE A 325 -32.40 -16.97 5.07
CA PHE A 325 -30.96 -16.80 4.90
C PHE A 325 -30.38 -15.90 5.98
N THR A 326 -29.19 -16.30 6.46
CA THR A 326 -28.31 -15.45 7.27
C THR A 326 -26.98 -15.35 6.56
N TYR A 327 -26.56 -14.14 6.25
CA TYR A 327 -25.31 -13.90 5.52
C TYR A 327 -24.67 -12.57 5.95
N PRO A 328 -23.33 -12.47 5.92
CA PRO A 328 -22.64 -11.20 6.20
C PRO A 328 -22.80 -10.23 5.03
N SER A 329 -23.08 -8.96 5.32
CA SER A 329 -23.20 -7.91 4.31
C SER A 329 -22.69 -6.57 4.80
N LEU A 330 -21.73 -5.98 4.06
CA LEU A 330 -21.25 -4.61 4.34
C LEU A 330 -22.36 -3.57 4.21
N LEU A 331 -23.44 -3.85 3.48
CA LEU A 331 -24.57 -2.94 3.35
C LEU A 331 -25.28 -2.67 4.68
N LYS A 332 -25.12 -3.54 5.68
CA LYS A 332 -25.66 -3.29 7.03
C LYS A 332 -25.09 -2.00 7.65
N LEU A 333 -23.84 -1.66 7.34
CA LEU A 333 -23.19 -0.42 7.81
C LEU A 333 -23.86 0.85 7.27
N HIS A 334 -24.53 0.77 6.12
CA HIS A 334 -25.26 1.91 5.56
C HIS A 334 -26.48 2.29 6.43
N ALA A 335 -27.11 1.31 7.07
CA ALA A 335 -28.29 1.52 7.91
C ALA A 335 -27.95 1.79 9.39
N GLU A 336 -26.82 1.25 9.88
CA GLU A 336 -26.50 1.21 11.31
C GLU A 336 -25.24 2.02 11.66
N LYS A 337 -25.44 3.28 12.08
CA LYS A 337 -24.35 4.23 12.41
C LYS A 337 -23.47 3.79 13.58
N ASP A 338 -24.01 3.03 14.53
CA ASP A 338 -23.25 2.57 15.69
C ASP A 338 -22.22 1.49 15.30
N LEU A 339 -22.55 0.61 14.36
CA LEU A 339 -21.60 -0.34 13.79
C LEU A 339 -20.46 0.37 13.06
N LEU A 340 -20.77 1.46 12.34
CA LEU A 340 -19.75 2.28 11.69
C LEU A 340 -18.80 2.94 12.70
N ARG A 341 -19.31 3.38 13.85
CA ARG A 341 -18.47 3.95 14.93
C ARG A 341 -17.53 2.90 15.53
N THR A 342 -18.00 1.67 15.73
CA THR A 342 -17.14 0.56 16.18
C THR A 342 -16.09 0.22 15.13
N LEU A 343 -16.49 0.13 13.86
CA LEU A 343 -15.58 -0.16 12.74
C LEU A 343 -14.49 0.90 12.59
N ASN A 344 -14.79 2.18 12.83
CA ASN A 344 -13.82 3.27 12.83
C ASN A 344 -12.60 3.01 13.74
N ASN A 345 -12.82 2.33 14.87
CA ASN A 345 -11.75 2.00 15.82
C ASN A 345 -10.94 0.77 15.39
N LEU A 346 -11.55 -0.14 14.61
CA LEU A 346 -10.92 -1.36 14.12
C LEU A 346 -10.05 -1.12 12.87
N LEU A 347 -10.45 -0.17 12.01
CA LEU A 347 -9.71 0.14 10.79
C LEU A 347 -8.47 0.98 11.06
N GLY A 348 -7.36 0.33 11.44
CA GLY A 348 -6.06 0.94 11.71
C GLY A 348 -5.35 1.52 10.47
N ASN A 349 -4.09 1.94 10.63
CA ASN A 349 -3.25 2.35 9.51
C ASN A 349 -2.41 1.15 9.01
N GLU A 350 -3.03 0.28 8.21
CA GLU A 350 -2.49 -1.05 7.91
C GLU A 350 -2.50 -1.40 6.42
N ALA A 351 -2.99 -0.51 5.56
CA ALA A 351 -3.06 -0.68 4.11
C ALA A 351 -2.85 0.65 3.37
N MET A 352 -2.37 0.55 2.14
CA MET A 352 -2.33 1.64 1.19
C MET A 352 -3.66 1.70 0.44
N LEU A 353 -4.30 2.87 0.43
CA LEU A 353 -5.65 3.06 -0.11
C LEU A 353 -5.66 3.89 -1.40
N ALA A 354 -4.68 4.79 -1.54
CA ALA A 354 -4.49 5.60 -2.73
C ALA A 354 -3.00 5.89 -2.94
N LEU A 355 -2.60 6.04 -4.20
CA LEU A 355 -1.23 6.36 -4.60
C LEU A 355 -1.24 7.10 -5.94
N ASP A 356 -0.51 8.21 -6.03
CA ASP A 356 -0.26 8.93 -7.28
C ASP A 356 1.24 8.99 -7.51
N LEU A 357 1.71 8.35 -8.59
CA LEU A 357 3.11 8.42 -9.02
C LEU A 357 3.24 9.15 -10.35
N ARG A 358 4.25 10.02 -10.45
CA ARG A 358 4.60 10.71 -11.69
C ARG A 358 6.01 10.38 -12.14
N THR A 359 6.26 10.43 -13.43
CA THR A 359 7.57 10.14 -14.02
C THR A 359 8.64 11.06 -13.44
N LEU A 360 9.88 10.59 -13.35
CA LEU A 360 11.04 11.42 -12.96
C LEU A 360 11.47 12.42 -14.05
N ALA A 361 10.63 12.70 -15.05
CA ALA A 361 10.91 13.68 -16.08
C ALA A 361 11.31 15.07 -15.54
N PRO A 362 10.76 15.58 -14.41
CA PRO A 362 11.22 16.83 -13.81
C PRO A 362 12.68 16.85 -13.35
N ALA A 363 13.34 15.71 -13.21
CA ALA A 363 14.77 15.66 -12.91
C ALA A 363 15.64 16.09 -14.12
N PHE A 364 15.12 16.01 -15.34
CA PHE A 364 15.87 16.32 -16.55
C PHE A 364 15.67 17.77 -16.96
N LYS A 365 16.63 18.64 -16.60
CA LYS A 365 16.64 20.06 -17.00
C LYS A 365 16.85 20.24 -18.50
N ASP A 366 17.60 19.32 -19.13
CA ASP A 366 17.81 19.32 -20.58
C ASP A 366 16.57 18.77 -21.32
N PRO A 367 15.94 19.56 -22.21
CA PRO A 367 14.69 19.15 -22.87
C PRO A 367 14.85 17.92 -23.78
N GLU A 368 15.99 17.73 -24.42
CA GLU A 368 16.25 16.60 -25.32
C GLU A 368 16.34 15.29 -24.52
N ARG A 369 17.16 15.26 -23.46
CA ARG A 369 17.22 14.12 -22.53
C ARG A 369 15.89 13.83 -21.87
N ARG A 370 15.16 14.87 -21.46
CA ARG A 370 13.82 14.73 -20.87
C ARG A 370 12.85 14.06 -21.85
N GLY A 371 12.85 14.51 -23.10
CA GLY A 371 12.05 13.92 -24.17
C GLY A 371 12.41 12.46 -24.39
N TRP A 372 13.70 12.16 -24.48
CA TRP A 372 14.20 10.79 -24.65
C TRP A 372 13.82 9.86 -23.47
N PHE A 373 14.00 10.33 -22.23
CA PHE A 373 13.58 9.59 -21.04
C PHE A 373 12.07 9.27 -21.09
N LEU A 374 11.24 10.27 -21.36
CA LEU A 374 9.78 10.10 -21.44
C LEU A 374 9.38 9.11 -22.54
N GLU A 375 10.00 9.19 -23.72
CA GLU A 375 9.73 8.29 -24.83
C GLU A 375 10.04 6.82 -24.47
N VAL A 376 11.21 6.58 -23.89
CA VAL A 376 11.62 5.23 -23.48
C VAL A 376 10.68 4.68 -22.39
N ILE A 377 10.36 5.48 -21.38
CA ILE A 377 9.45 5.08 -20.28
C ILE A 377 8.05 4.75 -20.82
N ASP A 378 7.50 5.60 -21.68
CA ASP A 378 6.18 5.43 -22.28
C ASP A 378 6.12 4.17 -23.15
N ASN A 379 7.16 3.92 -23.96
CA ASN A 379 7.27 2.70 -24.77
C ASN A 379 7.32 1.43 -23.91
N TYR A 380 8.12 1.40 -22.84
CA TYR A 380 8.19 0.24 -21.94
C TYR A 380 6.87 -0.02 -21.23
N LEU A 381 6.23 1.01 -20.70
CA LEU A 381 4.95 0.87 -19.98
C LEU A 381 3.85 0.35 -20.90
N LYS A 382 3.73 0.89 -22.12
CA LYS A 382 2.79 0.40 -23.13
C LYS A 382 3.04 -1.06 -23.50
N LEU A 383 4.30 -1.44 -23.69
CA LEU A 383 4.67 -2.82 -24.00
C LEU A 383 4.26 -3.78 -22.88
N TRP A 384 4.44 -3.38 -21.62
CA TRP A 384 4.09 -4.18 -20.45
C TRP A 384 2.58 -4.25 -20.25
N GLU A 385 1.85 -3.17 -20.52
CA GLU A 385 0.40 -3.17 -20.53
C GLU A 385 -0.18 -4.09 -21.60
N THR A 386 0.48 -4.28 -22.75
CA THR A 386 -0.02 -5.19 -23.79
C THR A 386 0.33 -6.65 -23.54
N ASN A 387 1.51 -6.92 -22.95
CA ASN A 387 2.06 -8.27 -22.87
C ASN A 387 1.83 -8.99 -21.54
N MET A 388 1.47 -8.27 -20.47
CA MET A 388 0.98 -8.84 -19.21
C MET A 388 -0.53 -8.66 -19.08
#